data_AF-A0A392RRW5-F1
#
_entry.id   AF-A0A392RRW5-F1
#
_cell.length_a   1.000
_cell.length_b   1.000
_cell.length_c   1.000
_cell.angle_alpha   90.00
_cell.angle_beta   90.00
_cell.angle_gamma   90.00
#
_symmetry.space_group_name_H-M   'P 1'
#
loop_
_entity.id
_entity.type
_entity.pdbx_description
1 polymer ?
#
loop_
_entity_poly.entity_id
_entity_poly.type
_entity_poly.pdbx_seq_one_letter_code
_entity_poly.pdbx_strand_id
1 'polypeptide(L)'
;MSTKCQILKNENLLFGVVEKWCCETNTFVFPFGEATITLEDVMVLGGYPVLGDSVFTPLVDKEMREVEKKLILARNELSKTNSGSARASLWMDIFI
;
A
#
# COMPACT_ATOMS: atom_id res chain seq x y z
N MET A 1 -9.92 -14.73 -12.10
CA MET A 1 -11.11 -13.90 -11.76
C MET A 1 -10.74 -13.02 -10.59
N SER A 2 -10.52 -11.72 -10.81
CA SER A 2 -10.27 -10.76 -9.72
C SER A 2 -11.63 -10.22 -9.28
N THR A 3 -12.17 -10.74 -8.18
CA THR A 3 -13.30 -10.07 -7.52
C THR A 3 -12.76 -8.75 -6.98
N LYS A 4 -13.11 -7.64 -7.62
CA LYS A 4 -12.87 -6.31 -7.08
C LYS A 4 -13.66 -6.19 -5.78
N CYS A 5 -13.03 -6.50 -4.65
CA CYS A 5 -13.55 -6.13 -3.35
C CYS A 5 -13.49 -4.60 -3.30
N GLN A 6 -14.63 -3.93 -3.42
CA GLN A 6 -14.72 -2.50 -3.21
C GLN A 6 -14.79 -2.27 -1.70
N ILE A 7 -13.66 -1.89 -1.11
CA ILE A 7 -13.61 -1.45 0.28
C ILE A 7 -14.19 -0.04 0.31
N LEU A 8 -15.44 0.08 0.76
CA LEU A 8 -16.07 1.37 0.97
C LEU A 8 -15.48 2.02 2.22
N LYS A 9 -14.94 3.23 2.06
CA LYS A 9 -14.48 4.02 3.19
C LYS A 9 -15.69 4.44 4.02
N ASN A 10 -15.81 3.90 5.23
CA ASN A 10 -16.83 4.29 6.20
C ASN A 10 -16.14 4.71 7.50
N GLU A 11 -16.17 6.00 7.79
CA GLU A 11 -15.45 6.58 8.94
C GLU A 11 -16.03 6.13 10.27
N ASN A 12 -17.36 5.98 10.36
CA ASN A 12 -18.01 5.49 11.59
C ASN A 12 -17.61 4.06 11.92
N LEU A 13 -17.51 3.19 10.90
CA LEU A 13 -17.01 1.82 11.10
C LEU A 13 -15.54 1.82 11.51
N LEU A 14 -14.72 2.69 10.90
CA LEU A 14 -13.31 2.82 11.25
C LEU A 14 -13.15 3.20 12.73
N PHE A 15 -13.86 4.23 13.21
CA PHE A 15 -13.79 4.64 14.61
C PHE A 15 -14.21 3.51 15.56
N GLY A 16 -15.32 2.82 15.26
CA GLY A 16 -15.80 1.71 16.09
C GLY A 16 -14.82 0.53 16.17
N VAL A 17 -14.03 0.29 15.12
CA VAL A 17 -12.96 -0.73 15.14
C VAL A 17 -11.74 -0.23 15.89
N VAL A 18 -11.31 1.02 15.68
CA VAL A 18 -10.16 1.63 16.37
C VAL A 18 -10.35 1.65 17.88
N GLU A 19 -11.58 1.87 18.37
CA GLU A 19 -11.90 1.78 19.80
C GLU A 19 -11.65 0.40 20.43
N LYS A 20 -11.55 -0.66 19.61
CA LYS A 20 -11.27 -2.03 20.07
C LYS A 20 -9.78 -2.37 20.08
N TRP A 21 -8.91 -1.45 19.64
CA TRP A 21 -7.47 -1.70 19.58
C TRP A 21 -6.84 -1.79 20.96
N CYS A 22 -6.14 -2.90 21.23
CA CYS A 22 -5.29 -3.09 22.40
C CYS A 22 -3.82 -2.96 21.98
N CYS A 23 -3.15 -1.93 22.48
CA CYS A 23 -1.74 -1.68 22.18
C CYS A 23 -0.77 -2.71 22.80
N GLU A 24 -1.17 -3.38 23.88
CA GLU A 24 -0.32 -4.36 24.56
C GLU A 24 -0.15 -5.64 23.73
N THR A 25 -1.22 -6.10 23.11
CA THR A 25 -1.25 -7.32 22.30
C THR A 25 -1.14 -7.05 20.80
N ASN A 26 -1.32 -5.79 20.38
CA ASN A 26 -1.50 -5.41 18.97
C ASN A 26 -2.67 -6.15 18.30
N THR A 27 -3.76 -6.34 19.05
CA THR A 27 -4.99 -7.01 18.58
C THR A 27 -6.22 -6.12 18.77
N PHE A 28 -7.28 -6.38 18.01
CA PHE A 28 -8.60 -5.83 18.25
C PHE A 28 -9.39 -6.76 19.15
N VAL A 29 -9.87 -6.26 20.28
CA VAL A 29 -10.61 -7.03 21.28
C VAL A 29 -12.11 -6.79 21.11
N PHE A 30 -12.82 -7.81 20.62
CA PHE A 30 -14.28 -7.80 20.50
C PHE A 30 -14.93 -8.69 21.57
N PRO A 31 -16.22 -8.49 21.88
CA PRO A 31 -16.93 -9.36 22.83
C PRO A 31 -16.95 -10.85 22.43
N PHE A 32 -16.74 -11.14 21.14
CA PHE A 32 -16.76 -12.49 20.57
C PHE A 32 -15.35 -13.06 20.30
N GLY A 33 -14.29 -12.33 20.63
CA GLY A 33 -12.91 -12.80 20.43
C GLY A 33 -11.94 -11.69 20.03
N GLU A 34 -10.69 -12.07 19.82
CA GLU A 34 -9.62 -11.17 19.39
C GLU A 34 -9.29 -11.36 17.91
N ALA A 35 -8.98 -10.26 17.23
CA ALA A 35 -8.53 -10.26 15.85
C ALA A 35 -7.16 -9.58 15.74
N THR A 36 -6.23 -10.22 15.04
CA THR A 36 -4.86 -9.69 14.83
C THR A 36 -4.65 -9.37 13.36
N ILE A 37 -3.99 -8.26 13.06
CA ILE A 37 -3.52 -7.97 11.68
C ILE A 37 -2.22 -8.74 11.46
N THR A 38 -2.20 -9.58 10.44
CA THR A 38 -1.03 -10.39 10.07
C THR A 38 -0.23 -9.75 8.94
N LEU A 39 0.98 -10.27 8.67
CA LEU A 39 1.79 -9.80 7.55
C LEU A 39 1.15 -10.17 6.21
N GLU A 40 0.44 -11.29 6.15
CA GLU A 40 -0.33 -11.74 5.00
C GLU A 40 -1.45 -10.75 4.67
N ASP A 41 -2.14 -10.22 5.68
CA ASP A 41 -3.17 -9.18 5.48
C ASP A 41 -2.56 -7.91 4.87
N VAL A 42 -1.39 -7.49 5.36
CA VAL A 42 -0.67 -6.32 4.83
C VAL A 42 -0.19 -6.57 3.40
N MET A 43 0.25 -7.79 3.08
CA MET A 43 0.65 -8.16 1.72
C MET A 43 -0.54 -8.12 0.75
N VAL A 44 -1.68 -8.68 1.15
CA VAL A 44 -2.87 -8.77 0.30
C VAL A 44 -3.53 -7.40 0.13
N LEU A 45 -3.66 -6.61 1.20
CA LEU A 45 -4.34 -5.31 1.17
C LEU A 45 -3.42 -4.16 0.75
N GLY A 46 -2.15 -4.18 1.18
CA GLY A 46 -1.16 -3.14 0.91
C GLY A 46 -0.36 -3.34 -0.37
N GLY A 47 -0.32 -4.57 -0.92
CA GLY A 47 0.44 -4.88 -2.13
C GLY A 47 1.96 -4.83 -1.96
N TYR A 48 2.46 -4.86 -0.72
CA TYR A 48 3.89 -4.85 -0.41
C TYR A 48 4.41 -6.26 -0.15
N PRO A 49 5.65 -6.57 -0.54
CA PRO A 49 6.26 -7.86 -0.20
C PRO A 49 6.53 -7.93 1.31
N VAL A 50 6.26 -9.10 1.91
CA VAL A 50 6.54 -9.38 3.34
C VAL A 50 8.04 -9.53 3.60
N LEU A 51 8.79 -9.90 2.56
CA LEU A 51 10.22 -10.14 2.61
C LEU A 51 10.97 -9.03 1.86
N GLY A 52 12.12 -8.65 2.39
CA GLY A 52 13.00 -7.64 1.80
C GLY A 52 13.18 -6.43 2.71
N ASP A 53 13.76 -5.38 2.15
CA ASP A 53 14.02 -4.13 2.86
C ASP A 53 12.75 -3.29 2.97
N SER A 54 12.64 -2.52 4.07
CA SER A 54 11.57 -1.57 4.27
C SER A 54 11.49 -0.57 3.12
N VAL A 55 10.27 -0.20 2.71
CA VAL A 55 10.03 0.89 1.75
C VAL A 55 10.56 2.24 2.27
N PHE A 56 10.73 2.37 3.59
CA PHE A 56 11.31 3.56 4.21
C PHE A 56 12.84 3.52 4.29
N THR A 57 13.48 2.44 3.85
CA THR A 57 14.94 2.34 3.84
C THR A 57 15.51 3.40 2.89
N PRO A 58 16.43 4.27 3.35
CA PRO A 58 17.01 5.31 2.50
C PRO A 58 17.85 4.70 1.38
N LEU A 59 17.76 5.28 0.18
CA LEU A 59 18.57 4.87 -0.96
C LEU A 59 20.00 5.37 -0.81
N VAL A 60 20.91 4.48 -0.42
CA VAL A 60 22.33 4.79 -0.19
C VAL A 60 23.13 4.75 -1.50
N ASP A 61 22.78 3.83 -2.39
CA ASP A 61 23.48 3.63 -3.64
C ASP A 61 23.16 4.73 -4.68
N LYS A 62 24.17 5.09 -5.48
CA LYS A 62 24.04 6.14 -6.50
C LYS A 62 23.10 5.69 -7.62
N GLU A 63 23.19 4.44 -8.06
CA GLU A 63 22.37 3.91 -9.15
C GLU A 63 20.90 3.86 -8.70
N MET A 64 20.63 3.41 -7.47
CA MET A 64 19.28 3.41 -6.89
C MET A 64 18.65 4.80 -6.89
N ARG A 65 19.39 5.84 -6.49
CA ARG A 65 18.89 7.23 -6.53
C ARG A 65 18.61 7.73 -7.95
N GLU A 66 19.41 7.32 -8.93
CA GLU A 66 19.13 7.68 -10.33
C GLU A 66 17.89 6.94 -10.88
N VAL A 67 17.68 5.68 -10.49
CA VAL A 67 16.45 4.94 -10.81
C VAL A 67 15.24 5.62 -10.17
N GLU A 68 15.31 5.99 -8.89
CA GLU A 68 14.24 6.71 -8.20
C GLU A 68 13.87 8.01 -8.92
N LYS A 69 14.85 8.83 -9.30
CA LYS A 69 14.61 10.06 -10.08
C LYS A 69 13.88 9.76 -11.39
N LYS A 70 14.28 8.73 -12.14
CA LYS A 70 13.62 8.33 -13.38
C LYS A 70 12.17 7.90 -13.13
N LEU A 71 11.91 7.13 -12.07
CA LEU A 71 10.56 6.70 -11.69
C LEU A 71 9.67 7.89 -11.31
N ILE A 72 10.19 8.85 -10.54
CA ILE A 72 9.47 10.07 -10.16
C ILE A 72 9.12 10.91 -11.40
N LEU A 73 10.07 11.09 -12.33
CA LEU A 73 9.84 11.83 -13.57
C LEU A 73 8.75 11.16 -14.42
N ALA A 74 8.85 9.84 -14.63
CA ALA A 74 7.84 9.08 -15.36
C ALA A 74 6.45 9.22 -14.75
N ARG A 75 6.34 9.09 -13.42
CA ARG A 75 5.08 9.29 -12.69
C ARG A 75 4.50 10.69 -12.91
N ASN A 76 5.34 11.72 -12.84
CA ASN A 76 4.91 13.10 -13.04
C ASN A 76 4.40 13.32 -14.47
N GLU A 77 5.10 12.82 -15.49
CA GLU A 77 4.62 12.91 -16.88
C GLU A 77 3.30 12.17 -17.09
N LEU A 78 3.12 10.97 -16.50
CA LEU A 78 1.85 10.25 -16.56
C LEU A 78 0.70 11.02 -15.92
N SER A 79 0.96 11.72 -14.81
CA SER A 79 -0.04 12.52 -14.11
C SER A 79 -0.55 13.71 -14.94
N LYS A 80 0.26 14.22 -15.89
CA LYS A 80 -0.14 15.29 -16.82
C LYS A 80 -1.08 14.81 -17.91
N THR A 81 -1.14 13.50 -18.19
CA THR A 81 -2.10 12.96 -19.16
C THR A 81 -3.52 13.03 -18.57
N ASN A 82 -4.53 13.30 -19.40
CA ASN A 82 -5.94 13.50 -19.01
C ASN A 82 -6.59 12.36 -18.19
N SER A 83 -5.88 11.26 -17.93
CA SER A 83 -6.36 10.13 -17.13
C SER A 83 -5.94 10.17 -15.65
N GLY A 84 -5.05 11.08 -15.24
CA GLY A 84 -4.68 11.37 -13.84
C GLY A 84 -4.14 10.20 -12.99
N SER A 85 -4.15 8.99 -13.52
CA SER A 85 -3.89 7.75 -12.78
C SER A 85 -2.85 6.94 -13.52
N ALA A 86 -1.77 6.64 -12.80
CA ALA A 86 -0.66 5.85 -13.31
C ALA A 86 -1.11 4.38 -13.41
N ARG A 87 -1.62 3.98 -14.58
CA ARG A 87 -2.08 2.61 -14.85
C ARG A 87 -0.89 1.69 -15.12
N ALA A 88 -0.98 0.43 -14.70
CA ALA A 88 0.08 -0.56 -14.93
C ALA A 88 0.50 -0.67 -16.41
N SER A 89 -0.44 -0.56 -17.35
CA SER A 89 -0.14 -0.54 -18.79
C SER A 89 0.73 0.65 -19.20
N LEU A 90 0.44 1.84 -18.68
CA LEU A 90 1.21 3.06 -18.97
C LEU A 90 2.63 2.99 -18.40
N TRP A 91 2.81 2.32 -17.27
CA TRP A 91 4.14 2.05 -16.73
C TRP A 91 4.92 1.07 -17.61
N MET A 92 4.26 0.03 -18.13
CA MET A 92 4.91 -0.90 -19.05
C MET A 92 5.40 -0.18 -20.31
N ASP A 93 4.60 0.70 -20.91
CA ASP A 93 5.00 1.47 -22.10
C ASP A 93 6.24 2.38 -21.88
N ILE A 94 6.53 2.78 -20.63
CA ILE A 94 7.68 3.64 -20.30
C ILE A 94 8.96 2.84 -20.03
N PHE A 95 8.82 1.64 -19.44
CA PHE A 95 9.95 0.90 -18.87
C PHE A 95 10.22 -0.46 -19.54
N ILE A 96 9.34 -0.94 -20.41
CA ILE A 96 9.48 -2.17 -21.21
C ILE A 96 9.55 -1.81 -22.69
#